data_AF-A0AAV8T473-F1
#
_entry.id   AF-A0AAV8T473-F1
#
_cell.length_a   1.000
_cell.length_b   1.000
_cell.length_c   1.000
_cell.angle_alpha   90.00
_cell.angle_beta   90.00
_cell.angle_gamma   90.00
#
_symmetry.space_group_name_H-M   'P 1'
#
loop_
_entity.id
_entity.type
_entity.pdbx_description
1 polymer ?
#
loop_
_entity_poly.entity_id
_entity_poly.type
_entity_poly.pdbx_seq_one_letter_code
_entity_poly.pdbx_strand_id
1 'polypeptide(L)'
;MMFQKQKKQGTEKRNRFLITVNVVGSAGPLRFVVKEDDPVAGVIESALKAYARGGRIPVLGSDVKNFMLYCANGTSEDLSPQEAIGSRGARNFVLCKKQL
;
A
#
# COMPACT_ATOMS: atom_id res chain seq x y z
N MET A 1 -40.61 26.42 -13.28
CA MET A 1 -39.23 26.04 -13.66
C MET A 1 -38.52 25.52 -12.42
N MET A 2 -38.19 24.24 -12.35
CA MET A 2 -37.36 23.68 -11.29
C MET A 2 -36.35 22.73 -11.94
N PHE A 3 -35.16 23.26 -12.22
CA PHE A 3 -34.02 22.44 -12.62
C PHE A 3 -33.52 21.71 -11.38
N GLN A 4 -34.02 20.49 -11.18
CA GLN A 4 -33.43 19.55 -10.23
C GLN A 4 -32.00 19.26 -10.70
N LYS A 5 -31.04 19.85 -10.00
CA LYS A 5 -29.60 19.66 -10.21
C LYS A 5 -29.27 18.22 -9.85
N GLN A 6 -29.32 17.33 -10.84
CA GLN A 6 -28.79 15.99 -10.75
C GLN A 6 -27.30 16.08 -10.41
N LYS A 7 -26.97 15.80 -9.15
CA LYS A 7 -25.61 15.61 -8.70
C LYS A 7 -25.12 14.31 -9.34
N LYS A 8 -24.50 14.43 -10.51
CA LYS A 8 -23.72 13.35 -11.13
C LYS A 8 -22.66 12.91 -10.12
N GLN A 9 -22.99 11.91 -9.30
CA GLN A 9 -21.98 11.10 -8.64
C GLN A 9 -21.30 10.36 -9.77
N GLY A 10 -20.18 10.91 -10.25
CA GLY A 10 -19.30 10.20 -11.15
C GLY A 10 -18.89 8.91 -10.47
N THR A 11 -19.42 7.81 -10.99
CA THR A 11 -19.07 6.43 -10.64
C THR A 11 -17.67 6.13 -11.19
N GLU A 12 -16.69 6.90 -10.77
CA GLU A 12 -15.32 6.39 -10.72
C GLU A 12 -15.38 5.26 -9.69
N LYS A 13 -15.23 4.00 -10.12
CA LYS A 13 -15.10 2.85 -9.23
C LYS A 13 -13.89 3.08 -8.33
N ARG A 14 -14.06 3.82 -7.24
CA ARG A 14 -13.06 4.01 -6.19
C ARG A 14 -13.01 2.72 -5.39
N ASN A 15 -12.46 1.67 -5.98
CA ASN A 15 -12.12 0.41 -5.33
C ASN A 15 -10.97 0.68 -4.36
N ARG A 16 -11.31 1.36 -3.26
CA ARG A 16 -10.43 1.52 -2.12
C ARG A 16 -10.58 0.30 -1.25
N PHE A 17 -9.47 -0.31 -0.90
CA PHE A 17 -9.49 -1.51 -0.07
C PHE A 17 -8.46 -1.38 1.05
N LEU A 18 -8.74 -2.08 2.14
CA LEU A 18 -7.86 -2.14 3.28
C LEU A 18 -6.75 -3.15 2.99
N ILE A 19 -5.50 -2.72 3.16
CA ILE A 19 -4.34 -3.60 3.08
C ILE A 19 -3.67 -3.72 4.44
N THR A 20 -3.07 -4.88 4.67
CA THR A 20 -2.20 -5.15 5.81
C THR A 20 -0.78 -5.31 5.30
N VAL A 21 0.14 -4.47 5.77
CA VAL A 21 1.57 -4.51 5.43
C VAL A 21 2.35 -4.94 6.66
N ASN A 22 2.97 -6.12 6.60
CA ASN A 22 3.86 -6.62 7.64
C ASN A 22 5.28 -6.18 7.31
N VAL A 23 5.90 -5.37 8.17
CA VAL A 23 7.29 -4.99 7.96
C VAL A 23 8.20 -5.96 8.70
N VAL A 24 9.21 -6.51 8.03
CA VAL A 24 10.19 -7.40 8.65
C VAL A 24 10.90 -6.67 9.79
N GLY A 25 10.91 -7.28 10.98
CA GLY A 25 11.49 -6.71 12.19
C GLY A 25 10.61 -5.70 12.95
N SER A 26 9.41 -5.41 12.46
CA SER A 26 8.43 -4.55 13.16
C SER A 26 7.72 -5.29 14.29
N ALA A 27 7.36 -4.56 15.35
CA ALA A 27 6.52 -5.06 16.45
C ALA A 27 5.09 -5.44 16.02
N GLY A 28 4.63 -5.03 14.83
CA GLY A 28 3.31 -5.41 14.31
C GLY A 28 3.01 -4.94 12.89
N PRO A 29 1.85 -5.35 12.33
CA PRO A 29 1.41 -4.96 11.00
C PRO A 29 1.02 -3.47 10.93
N LEU A 30 1.10 -2.90 9.73
CA LEU A 30 0.49 -1.63 9.38
C LEU A 30 -0.79 -1.92 8.62
N ARG A 31 -1.85 -1.18 8.90
CA ARG A 31 -3.12 -1.29 8.17
C ARG A 31 -3.54 0.09 7.71
N PHE A 32 -3.78 0.22 6.41
CA PHE A 32 -4.24 1.46 5.80
C PHE A 32 -4.98 1.19 4.50
N VAL A 33 -5.73 2.18 4.05
CA VAL A 33 -6.57 2.09 2.86
C VAL A 33 -5.79 2.62 1.65
N VAL A 34 -5.75 1.83 0.59
CA VAL A 34 -5.15 2.19 -0.71
C VAL A 34 -6.19 2.08 -1.81
N LYS A 35 -5.93 2.70 -2.96
CA LYS A 35 -6.72 2.50 -4.17
C LYS A 35 -6.15 1.32 -4.97
N GLU A 36 -7.01 0.67 -5.74
CA GLU A 36 -6.62 -0.39 -6.69
C GLU A 36 -5.54 0.07 -7.67
N ASP A 37 -5.67 1.29 -8.19
CA ASP A 37 -4.76 1.90 -9.16
C ASP A 37 -3.48 2.50 -8.55
N ASP A 38 -3.33 2.50 -7.21
CA ASP A 38 -2.13 3.07 -6.60
C ASP A 38 -0.91 2.21 -6.93
N PRO A 39 0.20 2.81 -7.41
CA PRO A 39 1.42 2.06 -7.70
C PRO A 39 2.05 1.55 -6.41
N VAL A 40 2.69 0.38 -6.47
CA VAL A 40 3.40 -0.25 -5.34
C VAL A 40 4.40 0.71 -4.69
N ALA A 41 5.12 1.52 -5.46
CA ALA A 41 6.03 2.54 -4.93
C ALA A 41 5.32 3.54 -3.98
N GLY A 42 4.12 4.00 -4.34
CA GLY A 42 3.33 4.91 -3.51
C GLY A 42 2.79 4.23 -2.25
N VAL A 43 2.49 2.93 -2.34
CA VAL A 43 2.09 2.12 -1.18
C VAL A 43 3.26 1.95 -0.21
N ILE A 44 4.48 1.70 -0.71
CA ILE A 44 5.70 1.62 0.10
C ILE A 44 5.95 2.96 0.80
N GLU A 45 5.89 4.09 0.08
CA GLU A 45 6.03 5.42 0.70
C GLU A 45 5.03 5.64 1.83
N SER A 46 3.77 5.30 1.59
CA SER A 46 2.69 5.45 2.56
C SER A 46 2.92 4.56 3.78
N ALA A 47 3.41 3.33 3.56
CA ALA A 47 3.78 2.42 4.64
C ALA A 47 4.96 2.97 5.47
N LEU A 48 6.01 3.50 4.83
CA LEU A 48 7.16 4.10 5.53
C LEU A 48 6.76 5.34 6.33
N LYS A 49 5.94 6.22 5.74
CA LYS A 49 5.39 7.40 6.45
C LYS A 49 4.53 6.98 7.65
N ALA A 50 3.66 5.99 7.48
CA ALA A 50 2.83 5.47 8.56
C ALA A 50 3.67 4.78 9.65
N TYR A 51 4.76 4.12 9.27
CA TYR A 51 5.72 3.49 10.18
C TYR A 51 6.43 4.52 11.06
N ALA A 52 7.00 5.55 10.42
CA ALA A 52 7.68 6.65 11.10
C ALA A 52 6.72 7.43 12.01
N ARG A 53 5.49 7.70 11.55
CA ARG A 53 4.45 8.35 12.35
C ARG A 53 4.05 7.52 13.57
N GLY A 54 4.10 6.20 13.46
CA GLY A 54 3.83 5.29 14.56
C GLY A 54 4.95 5.19 15.60
N GLY A 55 6.09 5.86 15.41
CA GLY A 55 7.24 5.78 16.31
C GLY A 55 7.78 4.36 16.46
N ARG A 56 7.61 3.53 15.43
CA ARG A 56 7.97 2.11 15.48
C ARG A 56 9.47 1.93 15.39
N ILE A 57 9.93 0.84 16.02
CA ILE A 57 11.34 0.44 16.08
C ILE A 57 11.41 -0.96 15.43
N PRO A 58 12.42 -1.24 14.57
CA PRO A 58 13.58 -0.41 14.22
C PRO A 58 13.27 0.76 13.28
N VAL A 59 14.01 1.86 13.40
CA VAL A 59 13.84 3.02 12.52
C VAL A 59 14.14 2.62 11.08
N LEU A 60 13.09 2.59 10.26
CA LEU A 60 13.20 2.40 8.82
C LEU A 60 13.57 3.72 8.17
N GLY A 61 14.46 3.68 7.18
CA GLY A 61 14.76 4.84 6.34
C GLY A 61 13.54 5.26 5.50
N SER A 62 13.61 6.46 4.93
CA SER A 62 12.57 7.00 4.04
C SER A 62 12.74 6.61 2.56
N ASP A 63 13.81 5.89 2.23
CA ASP A 63 14.17 5.61 0.84
C ASP A 63 13.44 4.38 0.30
N VAL A 64 12.49 4.61 -0.60
CA VAL A 64 11.60 3.60 -1.21
C VAL A 64 12.37 2.54 -1.99
N LYS A 65 13.50 2.90 -2.63
CA LYS A 65 14.25 1.99 -3.51
C LYS A 65 14.92 0.87 -2.72
N ASN A 66 15.20 1.12 -1.44
CA ASN A 66 15.75 0.14 -0.51
C ASN A 66 14.71 -0.84 0.03
N PHE A 67 13.45 -0.79 -0.42
CA PHE A 67 12.40 -1.71 0.02
C PHE A 67 11.79 -2.50 -1.14
N MET A 68 11.36 -3.72 -0.83
CA MET A 68 10.58 -4.61 -1.71
C MET A 68 9.26 -4.94 -1.01
N LEU A 69 8.19 -5.06 -1.80
CA LEU A 69 6.87 -5.42 -1.31
C LEU A 69 6.48 -6.77 -1.90
N TYR A 70 6.26 -7.75 -1.03
CA TYR A 70 5.85 -9.10 -1.41
C TYR A 70 4.38 -9.33 -1.07
N CYS A 71 3.70 -10.10 -1.90
CA CYS A 71 2.37 -10.65 -1.60
C CYS A 71 2.50 -11.79 -0.58
N ALA A 72 1.74 -11.75 0.51
CA ALA A 72 1.75 -12.82 1.52
C ALA A 72 0.84 -14.02 1.15
N ASN A 73 0.54 -14.21 -0.14
CA ASN A 73 -0.55 -15.06 -0.63
C ASN A 73 -0.10 -16.50 -0.95
N GLY A 74 1.12 -16.89 -0.58
CA GLY A 74 1.71 -18.19 -0.89
C GLY A 74 2.65 -18.18 -2.10
N THR A 75 2.59 -17.16 -2.96
CA THR A 75 3.61 -16.88 -4.00
C THR A 75 4.43 -15.67 -3.58
N SER A 76 5.69 -15.91 -3.20
CA SER A 76 6.66 -14.90 -2.78
C SER A 76 7.19 -14.08 -3.97
N GLU A 77 6.29 -13.59 -4.83
CA GLU A 77 6.67 -12.80 -5.99
C GLU A 77 6.82 -11.32 -5.60
N ASP A 78 7.96 -10.74 -5.97
CA ASP A 78 8.22 -9.31 -5.81
C ASP A 78 7.28 -8.51 -6.71
N LEU A 79 6.64 -7.49 -6.14
CA LEU A 79 5.80 -6.58 -6.90
C LEU A 79 6.66 -5.52 -7.56
N SER A 80 6.49 -5.33 -8.86
CA SER A 80 7.20 -4.26 -9.56
C SER A 80 6.75 -2.91 -9.01
N PRO A 81 7.65 -1.94 -8.77
CA PRO A 81 7.30 -0.65 -8.16
C PRO A 81 6.25 0.17 -8.94
N GLN A 82 6.13 -0.08 -10.24
CA GLN A 82 5.15 0.56 -11.14
C GLN A 82 3.85 -0.24 -11.30
N GLU A 83 3.79 -1.46 -10.77
CA GLU A 83 2.59 -2.29 -10.82
C GLU A 83 1.52 -1.69 -9.90
N ALA A 84 0.27 -1.75 -10.32
CA ALA A 84 -0.87 -1.35 -9.49
C ALA A 84 -1.07 -2.38 -8.37
N ILE A 85 -1.21 -1.92 -7.13
CA ILE A 85 -1.33 -2.82 -5.96
C ILE A 85 -2.55 -3.76 -6.06
N GLY A 86 -3.58 -3.34 -6.79
CA GLY A 86 -4.79 -4.10 -7.05
C GLY A 86 -4.66 -5.25 -8.04
N SER A 87 -3.61 -5.28 -8.87
CA SER A 87 -3.46 -6.26 -9.97
C SER A 87 -3.52 -7.71 -9.48
N ARG A 88 -2.98 -7.96 -8.28
CA ARG A 88 -2.82 -9.30 -7.73
C ARG A 88 -3.93 -9.71 -6.77
N GLY A 89 -4.91 -8.84 -6.52
CA GLY A 89 -6.00 -9.08 -5.57
C GLY A 89 -5.54 -9.33 -4.12
N ALA A 90 -4.27 -9.06 -3.82
CA ALA A 90 -3.65 -9.31 -2.54
C ALA A 90 -4.09 -8.26 -1.51
N ARG A 91 -4.33 -8.69 -0.27
CA ARG A 91 -4.66 -7.78 0.84
C ARG A 91 -3.63 -7.78 1.96
N ASN A 92 -2.75 -8.78 1.96
CA ASN A 92 -1.69 -8.94 2.93
C ASN A 92 -0.36 -8.88 2.19
N PHE A 93 0.50 -7.96 2.62
CA PHE A 93 1.79 -7.72 2.02
C PHE A 93 2.88 -7.80 3.08
N VAL A 94 4.10 -8.09 2.64
CA VAL A 94 5.29 -8.07 3.47
C VAL A 94 6.26 -7.03 2.88
N LEU A 95 6.64 -6.06 3.69
CA LEU A 95 7.65 -5.06 3.34
C LEU A 95 9.01 -5.51 3.88
N CYS A 96 9.93 -5.75 2.97
CA CYS A 96 11.30 -6.15 3.27
C CYS A 96 12.25 -5.03 2.87
N LYS A 97 13.29 -4.80 3.68
CA LYS A 97 14.42 -3.97 3.28
C LYS A 97 15.33 -4.82 2.37
N LYS A 98 15.65 -4.32 1.17
CA LYS A 98 16.71 -4.88 0.34
C LYS A 98 18.02 -4.76 1.13
N GLN A 99 18.64 -5.90 1.45
CA GLN A 99 20.05 -5.88 1.80
C GLN A 99 20.84 -5.80 0.50
N LEU A 100 21.69 -4.78 0.40
CA LEU A 100 22.84 -4.77 -0.51
C LEU A 100 23.91 -5.71 0.06
#